data_AF-A0A2R5L1Q9-F1
#
_entry.id   AF-A0A2R5L1Q9-F1
#
_cell.length_a   1.000
_cell.length_b   1.000
_cell.length_c   1.000
_cell.angle_alpha   90.00
_cell.angle_beta   90.00
_cell.angle_gamma   90.00
#
_symmetry.space_group_name_H-M   'P 1'
#
loop_
_entity.id
_entity.type
_entity.pdbx_description
1 polymer ?
#
loop_
_entity_poly.entity_id
_entity_poly.type
_entity_poly.pdbx_seq_one_letter_code
_entity_poly.pdbx_strand_id
1 'polypeptide(L)'
;INIATSVPSCRSMWWRLLLGVLPKDASQWLIVLRQQRNEYEELRHQLSVTPGVTVDTDDLSLNNPLSQDTQSTWNQYFEDSELKRLIRQDVVRTYPEERFFHTPLMQETLVAVLFCYAREHKDVSFKQTTDP
;
A
#
# COMPACT_ATOMS: atom_id res chain seq x y z
N ILE A 1 20.20 -13.05 30.37
CA ILE A 1 19.42 -12.41 29.28
C ILE A 1 19.28 -13.46 28.18
N ASN A 2 18.16 -14.17 28.12
CA ASN A 2 17.87 -15.14 27.06
C ASN A 2 17.39 -14.37 25.84
N ILE A 3 18.26 -14.20 24.84
CA ILE A 3 17.86 -13.69 23.54
C ILE A 3 17.22 -14.87 22.83
N ALA A 4 15.89 -14.97 22.89
CA ALA A 4 15.15 -15.86 22.03
C ALA A 4 15.33 -15.39 20.58
N THR A 5 16.38 -15.87 19.91
CA THR A 5 16.48 -15.83 18.46
C THR A 5 15.46 -16.80 17.91
N SER A 6 14.20 -16.37 17.89
CA SER A 6 13.15 -17.00 17.11
C SER A 6 13.63 -17.00 15.66
N VAL A 7 14.21 -18.10 15.21
CA VAL A 7 14.52 -18.33 13.81
C VAL A 7 13.18 -18.13 13.09
N PRO A 8 13.06 -17.12 12.19
CA PRO A 8 11.81 -16.92 11.48
C PRO A 8 11.46 -18.27 10.86
N SER A 9 10.26 -18.79 11.18
CA SER A 9 9.79 -20.10 10.71
C SER A 9 10.27 -20.31 9.28
N CYS A 10 10.95 -21.43 9.03
CA CYS A 10 11.69 -21.69 7.78
C CYS A 10 10.88 -21.29 6.55
N ARG A 11 9.55 -21.48 6.60
CA ARG A 11 8.56 -21.04 5.62
C ARG A 11 8.69 -19.54 5.24
N SER A 12 8.76 -18.63 6.21
CA SER A 12 8.87 -17.18 5.97
C SER A 12 10.15 -16.81 5.19
N MET A 13 11.26 -17.48 5.48
CA MET A 13 12.51 -17.30 4.74
C MET A 13 12.41 -17.88 3.33
N TRP A 14 11.85 -19.08 3.19
CA TRP A 14 11.64 -19.72 1.89
C TRP A 14 10.73 -18.92 0.97
N TRP A 15 9.61 -18.38 1.48
CA TRP A 15 8.74 -17.53 0.67
C TRP A 15 9.46 -16.28 0.18
N ARG A 16 10.28 -15.64 1.02
CA ARG A 16 11.07 -14.47 0.59
C ARG A 16 12.09 -14.81 -0.50
N LEU A 17 12.72 -15.99 -0.45
CA LEU A 17 13.63 -16.45 -1.50
C LEU A 17 12.88 -16.85 -2.78
N LEU A 18 11.79 -17.60 -2.64
CA LEU A 18 11.00 -18.12 -3.77
C LEU A 18 10.33 -16.98 -4.56
N LEU A 19 9.82 -15.97 -3.87
CA LEU A 19 9.21 -14.79 -4.47
C LEU A 19 10.26 -13.78 -4.99
N GLY A 20 11.56 -14.08 -4.88
CA GLY A 20 12.63 -13.20 -5.35
C GLY A 20 12.84 -11.93 -4.51
N VAL A 21 12.22 -11.83 -3.33
CA VAL A 21 12.38 -10.69 -2.41
C VAL A 21 13.81 -10.63 -1.88
N LEU A 22 14.43 -11.78 -1.61
CA LEU A 22 15.80 -11.90 -1.13
C LEU A 22 16.72 -12.50 -2.21
N PRO A 23 17.96 -11.98 -2.36
CA PRO A 23 18.94 -12.58 -3.24
C PRO A 23 19.42 -13.95 -2.69
N LYS A 24 20.05 -14.76 -3.54
CA LYS A 24 20.61 -16.06 -3.12
C LYS A 24 21.76 -15.90 -2.12
N ASP A 25 22.49 -14.80 -2.19
CA ASP A 25 23.57 -14.48 -1.26
C ASP A 25 23.03 -13.87 0.04
N ALA A 26 23.18 -14.61 1.13
CA ALA A 26 22.72 -14.21 2.47
C ALA A 26 23.42 -12.97 3.03
N SER A 27 24.64 -12.68 2.59
CA SER A 27 25.39 -11.51 3.06
C SER A 27 24.72 -10.18 2.65
N GLN A 28 23.98 -10.20 1.54
CA GLN A 28 23.32 -9.03 0.97
C GLN A 28 21.91 -8.79 1.54
N TRP A 29 21.34 -9.76 2.26
CA TRP A 29 19.94 -9.71 2.70
C TRP A 29 19.61 -8.47 3.51
N LEU A 30 20.50 -8.10 4.45
CA LEU A 30 20.25 -6.95 5.32
C LEU A 30 20.20 -5.64 4.52
N ILE A 31 21.07 -5.49 3.52
CA ILE A 31 21.16 -4.29 2.68
C ILE A 31 19.90 -4.19 1.82
N VAL A 32 19.54 -5.27 1.11
CA VAL A 32 18.36 -5.33 0.25
C VAL A 32 17.07 -5.09 1.05
N LEU A 33 16.91 -5.73 2.21
CA LEU A 33 15.72 -5.54 3.04
C LEU A 33 15.59 -4.10 3.56
N ARG A 34 16.70 -3.44 3.89
CA ARG A 34 16.69 -2.03 4.31
C ARG A 34 16.27 -1.14 3.16
N GLN A 35 16.83 -1.36 1.98
CA GLN A 35 16.49 -0.59 0.79
C GLN A 35 15.01 -0.74 0.43
N GLN A 36 14.50 -1.97 0.30
CA GLN A 36 13.08 -2.22 -0.02
C GLN A 36 12.12 -1.62 1.01
N ARG A 37 12.47 -1.66 2.31
CA ARG A 37 11.66 -1.04 3.36
C ARG A 37 11.63 0.48 3.24
N ASN A 38 12.76 1.10 2.94
CA ASN A 38 12.82 2.54 2.74
C ASN A 38 12.04 2.96 1.51
N GLU A 39 12.18 2.25 0.38
CA GLU A 39 11.41 2.48 -0.84
C GLU A 39 9.90 2.38 -0.57
N TYR A 40 9.46 1.36 0.19
CA TYR A 40 8.05 1.25 0.60
C TYR A 40 7.59 2.40 1.50
N GLU A 41 8.39 2.82 2.48
CA GLU A 41 8.04 3.94 3.37
C GLU A 41 7.95 5.26 2.60
N GLU A 42 8.87 5.52 1.67
CA GLU A 42 8.84 6.67 0.79
C GLU A 42 7.61 6.66 -0.11
N LEU A 43 7.30 5.53 -0.75
CA LEU A 43 6.09 5.36 -1.56
C LEU A 43 4.84 5.61 -0.73
N ARG A 44 4.76 5.02 0.47
CA ARG A 44 3.63 5.19 1.37
C ARG A 44 3.45 6.65 1.80
N HIS A 45 4.54 7.37 2.05
CA HIS A 45 4.51 8.79 2.38
C HIS A 45 4.02 9.62 1.18
N GLN A 46 4.55 9.38 -0.02
CA GLN A 46 4.13 10.06 -1.25
C GLN A 46 2.65 9.81 -1.60
N LEU A 47 2.11 8.64 -1.24
CA LEU A 47 0.71 8.30 -1.48
C LEU A 47 -0.24 8.71 -0.34
N SER A 48 0.29 9.27 0.76
CA SER A 48 -0.50 9.81 1.87
C SER A 48 -0.83 11.30 1.68
N VAL A 49 -0.84 11.79 0.43
CA VAL A 49 -1.13 13.20 0.12
C VAL A 49 -2.56 13.53 0.50
N THR A 50 -2.70 14.32 1.56
CA THR A 50 -3.95 14.96 1.96
C THR A 50 -3.95 16.38 1.38
N PRO A 51 -4.88 16.72 0.47
CA PRO A 51 -4.98 18.07 -0.07
C PRO A 51 -5.29 19.05 1.07
N GLY A 52 -4.51 20.13 1.15
CA GLY A 52 -4.60 21.16 2.19
C GLY A 52 -3.50 21.16 3.26
N VAL A 53 -2.64 20.13 3.33
CA VAL A 53 -1.52 20.08 4.31
C VAL A 53 -0.15 20.35 3.67
N THR A 54 0.03 20.01 2.39
CA THR A 54 1.36 19.99 1.74
C THR A 54 1.52 20.93 0.56
N VAL A 55 0.46 21.65 0.16
CA VAL A 55 0.48 22.43 -1.07
C VAL A 55 0.54 23.92 -0.71
N ASP A 56 1.77 24.42 -0.50
CA ASP A 56 2.11 25.85 -0.49
C ASP A 56 2.03 26.44 -1.92
N THR A 57 0.93 26.19 -2.63
CA THR A 57 0.65 26.89 -3.89
C THR A 57 -0.57 27.77 -3.67
N ASP A 58 -0.36 29.08 -3.69
CA ASP A 58 -1.37 30.14 -3.59
C ASP A 58 -2.41 30.13 -4.73
N ASP A 59 -2.34 29.15 -5.65
CA ASP A 59 -3.28 29.01 -6.75
C ASP A 59 -4.57 28.30 -6.30
N LEU A 60 -5.50 29.11 -5.81
CA LEU A 60 -6.85 28.72 -5.37
C LEU A 60 -7.68 28.04 -6.48
N SER A 61 -7.29 28.18 -7.75
CA SER A 61 -7.97 27.51 -8.87
C SER A 61 -7.65 26.00 -8.95
N LEU A 62 -6.46 25.61 -8.49
CA LEU A 62 -5.99 24.22 -8.44
C LEU A 62 -6.26 23.55 -7.08
N ASN A 63 -6.29 24.34 -6.00
CA ASN A 63 -6.47 23.86 -4.62
C ASN A 63 -7.93 24.04 -4.14
N ASN A 64 -8.90 23.53 -4.89
CA ASN A 64 -10.32 23.55 -4.49
C ASN A 64 -10.94 22.15 -4.64
N PRO A 65 -11.74 21.66 -3.66
CA PRO A 65 -12.50 20.40 -3.74
C PRO A 65 -13.45 20.27 -4.95
N LEU A 66 -13.69 21.34 -5.71
CA LEU A 66 -14.49 21.35 -6.94
C LEU A 66 -13.67 21.48 -8.23
N SER A 67 -12.34 21.42 -8.16
CA SER A 67 -11.50 21.54 -9.37
C SER A 67 -11.77 20.37 -10.33
N GLN A 68 -12.11 20.68 -11.58
CA GLN A 68 -12.29 19.68 -12.65
C GLN A 68 -10.98 19.34 -13.36
N ASP A 69 -9.86 19.93 -12.94
CA ASP A 69 -8.56 19.69 -13.55
C ASP A 69 -8.02 18.32 -13.11
N THR A 70 -7.77 17.44 -14.07
CA THR A 70 -7.15 16.13 -13.88
C THR A 70 -5.80 16.17 -13.13
N GLN A 71 -5.11 17.33 -13.12
CA GLN A 71 -3.86 17.51 -12.39
C GLN A 71 -4.05 18.05 -10.96
N SER A 72 -5.28 18.38 -10.55
CA SER A 72 -5.54 18.85 -9.20
C SER A 72 -5.26 17.77 -8.15
N THR A 73 -4.58 18.17 -7.07
CA THR A 73 -4.37 17.35 -5.87
C THR A 73 -5.69 16.84 -5.27
N TRP A 74 -6.78 17.58 -5.45
CA TRP A 74 -8.11 17.18 -5.00
C TRP A 74 -8.68 16.02 -5.81
N ASN A 75 -8.53 16.02 -7.14
CA ASN A 75 -8.99 14.90 -7.97
C ASN A 75 -8.23 13.63 -7.65
N GLN A 76 -6.91 13.71 -7.50
CA GLN A 76 -6.11 12.56 -7.07
C GLN A 76 -6.53 12.05 -5.69
N TYR A 77 -6.84 12.96 -4.75
CA TYR A 77 -7.33 12.58 -3.43
C TYR A 77 -8.69 11.88 -3.48
N PHE A 78 -9.63 12.35 -4.32
CA PHE A 78 -10.93 11.70 -4.47
C PHE A 78 -10.80 10.32 -5.12
N GLU A 79 -9.99 10.20 -6.18
CA GLU A 79 -9.67 8.90 -6.79
C GLU A 79 -9.04 7.94 -5.77
N ASP A 80 -8.07 8.41 -4.99
CA ASP A 80 -7.38 7.61 -3.98
C ASP A 80 -8.31 7.22 -2.82
N SER A 81 -9.23 8.11 -2.45
CA SER A 81 -10.24 7.85 -1.43
C SER A 81 -11.24 6.79 -1.89
N GLU A 82 -11.71 6.87 -3.13
CA GLU A 82 -12.59 5.86 -3.72
C GLU A 82 -11.87 4.51 -3.87
N LEU A 83 -10.61 4.50 -4.32
CA LEU A 83 -9.82 3.27 -4.41
C LEU A 83 -9.62 2.63 -3.03
N LYS A 84 -9.27 3.41 -2.00
CA LYS A 84 -9.17 2.92 -0.61
C LYS A 84 -10.50 2.38 -0.11
N ARG A 85 -11.63 2.99 -0.48
CA ARG A 85 -12.98 2.53 -0.11
C ARG A 85 -13.28 1.17 -0.72
N LEU A 86 -13.00 0.97 -2.01
CA LEU A 86 -13.18 -0.32 -2.70
C LEU A 86 -12.30 -1.41 -2.07
N ILE A 87 -11.02 -1.12 -1.85
CA ILE A 87 -10.09 -2.04 -1.20
C ILE A 87 -10.59 -2.43 0.21
N ARG A 88 -11.03 -1.46 1.02
CA ARG A 88 -11.59 -1.74 2.36
C ARG A 88 -12.78 -2.69 2.30
N GLN A 89 -13.67 -2.50 1.32
CA GLN A 89 -14.82 -3.38 1.13
C GLN A 89 -14.39 -4.82 0.83
N ASP A 90 -13.32 -5.00 0.04
CA ASP A 90 -12.79 -6.32 -0.30
C ASP A 90 -12.05 -6.97 0.89
N VAL A 91 -11.27 -6.20 1.63
CA VAL A 91 -10.53 -6.69 2.80
C VAL A 91 -11.47 -7.14 3.92
N VAL A 92 -12.62 -6.48 4.13
CA VAL A 92 -13.64 -6.91 5.11
C VAL A 92 -14.29 -8.24 4.72
N ARG A 93 -14.42 -8.52 3.42
CA ARG A 93 -14.99 -9.79 2.91
C ARG A 93 -13.98 -10.95 2.89
N THR A 94 -12.69 -10.66 3.08
CA THR A 94 -11.62 -11.64 2.93
C THR A 94 -11.50 -12.50 4.21
N TYR A 95 -11.71 -13.82 4.05
CA TYR A 95 -11.69 -14.83 5.13
C TYR A 95 -12.56 -14.46 6.36
N PRO A 96 -13.90 -14.41 6.21
CA PRO A 96 -14.83 -13.96 7.25
C PRO A 96 -14.80 -14.80 8.54
N GLU A 97 -14.36 -16.06 8.45
CA GLU A 97 -14.28 -16.97 9.59
C GLU A 97 -13.02 -16.75 10.44
N GLU A 98 -12.01 -16.04 9.92
CA GLU A 98 -10.71 -15.90 10.56
C GLU A 98 -10.54 -14.56 11.26
N ARG A 99 -10.66 -14.57 12.59
CA ARG A 99 -10.60 -13.36 13.45
C ARG A 99 -9.32 -12.55 13.28
N PHE A 100 -8.21 -13.19 12.92
CA PHE A 100 -6.93 -12.51 12.69
C PHE A 100 -7.06 -11.39 11.64
N PHE A 101 -7.77 -11.67 10.54
CA PHE A 101 -7.97 -10.73 9.45
C PHE A 101 -8.92 -9.59 9.82
N HIS A 102 -9.71 -9.71 10.88
CA HIS A 102 -10.70 -8.71 11.28
C HIS A 102 -10.17 -7.73 12.33
N THR A 103 -8.92 -7.92 12.78
CA THR A 103 -8.29 -6.95 13.68
C THR A 103 -8.04 -5.61 12.95
N PRO A 104 -8.28 -4.45 13.60
CA PRO A 104 -8.09 -3.14 12.96
C PRO A 104 -6.69 -2.97 12.35
N LEU A 105 -5.66 -3.41 13.09
CA LEU A 105 -4.28 -3.37 12.62
C LEU A 105 -4.06 -4.15 11.32
N MET A 106 -4.65 -5.35 11.20
CA MET A 106 -4.49 -6.17 9.99
C MET A 106 -5.26 -5.58 8.82
N GLN A 107 -6.49 -5.13 9.03
CA GLN A 107 -7.30 -4.44 8.02
C GLN A 107 -6.57 -3.21 7.48
N GLU A 108 -6.03 -2.37 8.37
CA GLU A 108 -5.24 -1.19 7.98
C GLU A 108 -3.97 -1.56 7.21
N THR A 109 -3.26 -2.61 7.63
CA THR A 109 -2.05 -3.08 6.96
C THR A 109 -2.35 -3.59 5.56
N LEU A 110 -3.40 -4.42 5.40
CA LEU A 110 -3.82 -4.97 4.10
C LEU A 110 -4.28 -3.86 3.16
N VAL A 111 -5.10 -2.93 3.67
CA VAL A 111 -5.54 -1.77 2.89
C VAL A 111 -4.34 -0.94 2.44
N ALA A 112 -3.36 -0.69 3.31
CA ALA A 112 -2.17 0.08 2.96
C ALA A 112 -1.33 -0.61 1.87
N VAL A 113 -1.07 -1.91 2.01
CA VAL A 113 -0.27 -2.68 1.03
C VAL A 113 -0.99 -2.76 -0.32
N LEU A 114 -2.29 -3.09 -0.31
CA LEU A 114 -3.08 -3.19 -1.54
C LEU A 114 -3.24 -1.83 -2.23
N PHE A 115 -3.39 -0.75 -1.45
CA PHE A 115 -3.47 0.60 -2.00
C PHE A 115 -2.16 1.02 -2.67
N CYS A 116 -1.01 0.77 -2.02
CA CYS A 116 0.29 1.06 -2.62
C CYS A 116 0.46 0.30 -3.94
N TYR A 117 0.14 -0.99 -3.96
CA TYR A 117 0.23 -1.84 -5.15
C TYR A 117 -0.69 -1.34 -6.29
N ALA A 118 -1.96 -1.04 -5.98
CA ALA A 118 -2.91 -0.54 -6.98
C ALA A 118 -2.51 0.83 -7.56
N ARG A 119 -1.88 1.68 -6.76
CA ARG A 119 -1.37 3.00 -7.19
C ARG A 119 -0.11 2.92 -8.03
N GLU A 120 0.77 1.97 -7.73
CA GLU A 120 2.00 1.74 -8.50
C GLU A 120 1.69 1.08 -9.86
N HIS A 121 0.64 0.25 -9.91
CA HIS A 121 0.21 -0.46 -11.12
C HIS A 121 -1.14 0.06 -11.65
N LYS A 122 -1.24 1.36 -11.96
CA LYS A 122 -2.48 1.98 -12.51
C LYS A 122 -2.97 1.33 -13.82
N ASP A 123 -2.08 0.68 -14.55
CA ASP A 123 -2.40 -0.07 -15.78
C ASP A 123 -3.17 -1.37 -15.49
N VAL A 124 -3.11 -1.87 -14.25
CA VAL A 124 -3.98 -2.92 -13.73
C VAL A 124 -5.23 -2.27 -13.13
N SER A 125 -5.84 -1.36 -13.88
CA SER A 125 -7.19 -0.92 -13.59
C SER A 125 -8.07 -2.15 -13.63
N PHE A 126 -8.53 -2.58 -12.45
CA PHE A 126 -9.47 -3.65 -12.21
C PHE A 126 -10.77 -3.33 -12.98
N LYS A 127 -10.80 -3.65 -14.27
CA LYS A 127 -12.03 -3.72 -15.04
C LYS A 127 -12.71 -4.98 -14.56
N GLN A 128 -13.48 -4.84 -13.49
CA GLN A 128 -14.50 -5.81 -13.14
C GLN A 128 -15.25 -6.12 -14.43
N THR A 129 -15.14 -7.36 -14.91
CA THR A 129 -15.84 -7.85 -16.09
C THR A 129 -17.34 -7.81 -15.78
N THR A 130 -17.98 -6.67 -15.98
CA THR A 130 -19.40 -6.62 -16.27
C THR A 130 -19.53 -6.98 -17.74
N ASP A 131 -19.67 -8.27 -18.01
CA ASP A 131 -20.25 -8.73 -19.27
C ASP A 131 -21.79 -8.66 -19.18
N PRO A 132 -22.46 -8.45 -20.34
CA PRO A 132 -23.86 -8.02 -20.47
C PRO A 132 -24.93 -9.07 -20.18
#